data_AF-A0A1C6ID20-F1
#
_entry.id   AF-A0A1C6ID20-F1
#
_cell.length_a   1.000
_cell.length_b   1.000
_cell.length_c   1.000
_cell.angle_alpha   90.00
_cell.angle_beta   90.00
_cell.angle_gamma   90.00
#
_symmetry.space_group_name_H-M   'P 1'
#
loop_
_entity.id
_entity.type
_entity.pdbx_description
1 polymer ?
#
loop_
_entity_poly.entity_id
_entity_poly.type
_entity_poly.pdbx_seq_one_letter_code
_entity_poly.pdbx_strand_id
1 'polypeptide(L)'
;MYHQSNTAAALQFPYNAMSVEAVTALYCRLSRDDELQGDSNSIINQKKILQRYALDHGYKNYRFYIDDGISGTTFNRPGFQQMIADIEAGLVKRVIIKDMSRLGRDYLQVGMYTETLWTRTQKADHETGAADNK
;
A
#
# COMPACT_ATOMS: atom_id res chain seq x y z
N MET A 1 -42.16 -23.70 -40.13
CA MET A 1 -42.36 -23.19 -38.75
C MET A 1 -41.96 -24.31 -37.79
N TYR A 2 -40.79 -24.21 -37.16
CA TYR A 2 -40.42 -25.04 -36.02
C TYR A 2 -39.98 -24.09 -34.91
N HIS A 3 -40.64 -24.18 -33.77
CA HIS A 3 -40.32 -23.46 -32.55
C HIS A 3 -39.69 -24.47 -31.59
N GLN A 4 -38.49 -24.18 -31.08
CA GLN A 4 -37.98 -24.69 -29.81
C GLN A 4 -36.79 -23.83 -29.34
N SER A 5 -37.12 -22.91 -28.43
CA SER A 5 -36.52 -22.60 -27.13
C SER A 5 -35.00 -22.71 -26.88
N ASN A 6 -34.46 -21.58 -26.41
CA ASN A 6 -33.40 -21.35 -25.41
C ASN A 6 -32.06 -22.10 -25.51
N THR A 7 -31.00 -21.35 -25.81
CA THR A 7 -29.66 -21.58 -25.26
C THR A 7 -28.88 -20.26 -25.16
N ALA A 8 -28.34 -19.99 -23.96
CA ALA A 8 -27.28 -19.02 -23.63
C ALA A 8 -27.60 -17.52 -23.86
N ALA A 9 -27.94 -16.67 -22.89
CA ALA A 9 -27.38 -16.52 -21.54
C ALA A 9 -25.85 -16.58 -21.48
N ALA A 10 -25.12 -16.00 -22.46
CA ALA A 10 -23.66 -15.99 -22.42
C ALA A 10 -22.95 -14.84 -23.17
N LEU A 11 -23.51 -13.63 -23.28
CA LEU A 11 -22.74 -12.48 -23.82
C LEU A 11 -22.75 -11.23 -22.93
N GLN A 12 -23.21 -11.34 -21.69
CA GLN A 12 -22.86 -10.41 -20.64
C GLN A 12 -21.80 -11.10 -19.77
N PHE A 13 -20.74 -10.38 -19.39
CA PHE A 13 -19.64 -10.70 -18.45
C PHE A 13 -18.25 -10.67 -19.10
N PRO A 14 -17.27 -10.04 -18.42
CA PRO A 14 -16.89 -8.67 -18.76
C PRO A 14 -15.42 -8.62 -19.19
N TYR A 15 -15.07 -7.57 -19.93
CA TYR A 15 -13.67 -7.11 -19.99
C TYR A 15 -13.36 -6.49 -18.62
N ASN A 16 -13.21 -7.35 -17.62
CA ASN A 16 -12.63 -6.97 -16.34
C ASN A 16 -11.22 -6.53 -16.71
N ALA A 17 -11.04 -5.24 -16.92
CA ALA A 17 -9.74 -4.62 -17.14
C ALA A 17 -8.80 -5.27 -16.14
N MET A 18 -7.73 -5.91 -16.63
CA MET A 18 -6.78 -6.63 -15.80
C MET A 18 -6.54 -5.83 -14.53
N SER A 19 -7.12 -6.27 -13.42
CA SER A 19 -6.94 -5.59 -12.15
C SER A 19 -5.52 -5.92 -11.74
N VAL A 20 -4.60 -5.04 -12.13
CA VAL A 20 -3.24 -5.09 -11.62
C VAL A 20 -3.40 -5.04 -10.10
N GLU A 21 -3.11 -6.15 -9.44
CA GLU A 21 -3.21 -6.26 -7.97
C GLU A 21 -2.51 -5.03 -7.40
N ALA A 22 -3.23 -4.20 -6.63
CA ALA A 22 -2.65 -2.95 -6.18
C ALA A 22 -1.41 -3.22 -5.31
N VAL A 23 -0.37 -2.41 -5.48
CA VAL A 23 0.90 -2.64 -4.80
C VAL A 23 0.73 -2.40 -3.29
N THR A 24 1.28 -3.31 -2.50
CA THR A 24 1.46 -3.14 -1.07
C THR A 24 2.87 -2.61 -0.79
N ALA A 25 2.99 -1.39 -0.29
CA ALA A 25 4.25 -0.82 0.15
C ALA A 25 4.68 -1.40 1.51
N LEU A 26 5.90 -1.91 1.58
CA LEU A 26 6.57 -2.33 2.80
C LEU A 26 7.64 -1.30 3.13
N TYR A 27 7.39 -0.46 4.13
CA TYR A 27 8.27 0.66 4.45
C TYR A 27 9.18 0.35 5.65
N CYS A 28 10.48 0.38 5.41
CA CYS A 28 11.53 0.16 6.40
C CYS A 28 12.30 1.46 6.64
N ARG A 29 12.52 1.81 7.90
CA ARG A 29 13.39 2.94 8.28
C ARG A 29 14.33 2.54 9.39
N LEU A 30 15.59 2.89 9.25
CA LEU A 30 16.59 2.82 10.32
C LEU A 30 17.24 4.19 10.45
N SER A 31 17.26 4.75 11.66
CA SER A 31 18.09 5.93 11.93
C SER A 31 19.39 5.52 12.57
N ARG A 32 20.39 6.42 12.53
CA ARG A 32 21.67 6.21 13.21
C ARG A 32 21.51 5.96 14.71
N ASP A 33 20.55 6.60 15.35
CA ASP A 33 20.25 6.37 16.77
C ASP A 33 19.62 4.98 17.03
N ASP A 34 18.89 4.46 16.05
CA ASP A 34 18.23 3.15 16.14
C ASP A 34 19.20 1.99 15.82
N GLU A 35 20.34 2.25 15.14
CA GLU A 35 21.40 1.26 14.88
C GLU A 35 21.99 0.68 16.17
N LEU A 36 22.09 1.51 17.22
CA LEU A 36 22.63 1.11 18.53
C LEU A 36 21.69 0.21 19.33
N GLN A 37 20.43 0.06 18.90
CA GLN A 37 19.40 -0.71 19.62
C GLN A 37 19.33 -2.19 19.20
N GLY A 38 20.28 -2.67 18.40
CA GLY A 38 20.48 -4.08 18.09
C GLY A 38 19.75 -4.62 16.86
N ASP A 39 19.98 -5.89 16.57
CA ASP A 39 19.66 -6.55 15.28
C ASP A 39 18.18 -6.52 14.90
N SER A 40 17.28 -6.49 15.90
CA SER A 40 15.83 -6.43 15.67
C SER A 40 15.41 -5.18 14.90
N ASN A 41 16.14 -4.08 15.07
CA ASN A 41 15.87 -2.84 14.36
C ASN A 41 16.54 -2.76 13.00
N SER A 42 17.48 -3.64 12.66
CA SER A 42 18.15 -3.64 11.36
C SER A 42 17.16 -3.64 10.19
N ILE A 43 17.51 -2.97 9.07
CA ILE A 43 16.71 -2.99 7.83
C ILE A 43 16.42 -4.43 7.39
N ILE A 44 17.39 -5.34 7.57
CA ILE A 44 17.25 -6.75 7.22
C ILE A 44 16.13 -7.42 8.04
N ASN A 45 16.12 -7.22 9.36
CA ASN A 45 15.09 -7.80 10.21
C ASN A 45 13.70 -7.19 9.92
N GLN A 46 13.64 -5.87 9.72
CA GLN A 46 12.40 -5.20 9.31
C GLN A 46 11.86 -5.79 8.01
N LYS A 47 12.69 -5.97 6.98
CA LYS A 47 12.27 -6.60 5.72
C LYS A 47 11.67 -7.98 5.94
N LYS A 48 12.31 -8.84 6.73
CA LYS A 48 11.81 -10.19 7.03
C LYS A 48 10.43 -10.15 7.71
N ILE A 49 10.26 -9.29 8.72
CA ILE A 49 8.99 -9.14 9.43
C ILE A 49 7.88 -8.67 8.48
N LEU A 50 8.14 -7.61 7.71
CA LEU A 50 7.13 -7.04 6.81
C LEU A 50 6.78 -7.99 5.67
N GLN A 51 7.78 -8.66 5.09
CA GLN A 51 7.56 -9.65 4.05
C GLN A 51 6.73 -10.81 4.56
N ARG A 52 7.07 -11.34 5.74
CA ARG A 52 6.33 -12.44 6.35
C ARG A 52 4.88 -12.06 6.58
N TYR A 53 4.65 -10.89 7.17
CA TYR A 53 3.31 -10.37 7.39
C TYR A 53 2.53 -10.23 6.08
N ALA A 54 3.14 -9.66 5.03
CA ALA A 54 2.51 -9.51 3.72
C ALA A 54 2.10 -10.86 3.12
N LEU A 55 3.01 -11.84 3.14
CA LEU A 55 2.75 -13.19 2.61
C LEU A 55 1.68 -13.93 3.40
N ASP A 56 1.70 -13.86 4.73
CA ASP A 56 0.73 -14.51 5.61
C ASP A 56 -0.70 -13.96 5.41
N HIS A 57 -0.83 -12.71 4.95
CA HIS A 57 -2.10 -12.06 4.62
C HIS A 57 -2.44 -12.11 3.12
N GLY A 58 -1.65 -12.83 2.32
CA GLY A 58 -1.91 -13.01 0.89
C GLY A 58 -1.58 -11.81 0.01
N TYR A 59 -0.87 -10.81 0.52
CA TYR A 59 -0.41 -9.65 -0.25
C TYR A 59 0.84 -10.05 -1.04
N LYS A 60 0.66 -10.43 -2.30
CA LYS A 60 1.75 -10.98 -3.12
C LYS A 60 2.42 -9.91 -3.97
N ASN A 61 1.66 -8.89 -4.41
CA ASN A 61 2.24 -7.73 -5.07
C ASN A 61 2.70 -6.68 -4.04
N TYR A 62 3.94 -6.79 -3.58
CA TYR A 62 4.53 -5.82 -2.65
C TYR A 62 5.85 -5.23 -3.15
N ARG A 63 6.18 -4.03 -2.68
CA ARG A 63 7.44 -3.34 -2.94
C ARG A 63 8.04 -2.78 -1.66
N PHE A 64 9.37 -2.82 -1.55
CA PHE A 64 10.07 -2.23 -0.42
C PHE A 64 10.43 -0.78 -0.68
N TYR A 65 10.18 0.06 0.32
CA TYR A 65 10.65 1.44 0.40
C TYR A 65 11.54 1.55 1.64
N ILE A 66 12.76 2.06 1.48
CA ILE A 66 13.81 1.91 2.49
C ILE A 66 14.50 3.26 2.71
N ASP A 67 14.61 3.65 3.98
CA ASP A 67 15.42 4.78 4.42
C ASP A 67 16.40 4.33 5.51
N ASP A 68 17.67 4.22 5.16
CA ASP A 68 18.74 3.73 6.04
C ASP A 68 19.66 4.87 6.50
N GLY A 69 19.95 4.94 7.80
CA GLY A 69 20.69 6.03 8.43
C GLY A 69 19.96 7.38 8.49
N ILE A 70 18.65 7.44 8.27
CA ILE A 70 17.87 8.71 8.21
C ILE A 70 16.93 8.87 9.43
N SER A 71 16.97 10.06 10.03
CA SER A 71 16.13 10.41 11.19
C SER A 71 14.64 10.39 10.88
N GLY A 72 13.83 10.03 11.89
CA GLY A 72 12.37 10.11 11.86
C GLY A 72 11.82 11.52 12.08
N THR A 73 12.69 12.53 12.26
CA THR A 73 12.34 13.95 12.43
C THR A 73 12.27 14.72 11.11
N THR A 74 12.65 14.10 10.00
CA THR A 74 12.58 14.68 8.65
C THR A 74 11.71 13.83 7.73
N PHE A 75 11.01 14.50 6.82
CA PHE A 75 10.25 13.89 5.73
C PHE A 75 11.00 13.92 4.39
N ASN A 76 12.17 14.55 4.35
CA ASN A 76 13.07 14.46 3.19
C ASN A 76 13.82 13.13 3.24
N ARG A 77 13.08 12.04 3.00
CA ARG A 77 13.59 10.68 3.02
C ARG A 77 13.24 10.03 1.67
N PRO A 78 14.24 9.63 0.85
CA PRO A 78 13.99 9.18 -0.51
C PRO A 78 13.01 8.01 -0.61
N GLY A 79 13.11 7.02 0.28
CA GLY A 79 12.20 5.88 0.31
C GLY A 79 10.77 6.30 0.63
N PHE A 80 10.59 7.17 1.63
CA PHE A 80 9.31 7.73 1.98
C PHE A 80 8.70 8.58 0.85
N GLN A 81 9.48 9.46 0.21
CA GLN A 81 8.98 10.30 -0.88
C GLN A 81 8.54 9.48 -2.08
N GLN A 82 9.30 8.46 -2.46
CA GLN A 82 8.90 7.55 -3.54
C GLN A 82 7.62 6.79 -3.19
N MET A 83 7.46 6.36 -1.93
CA MET A 83 6.24 5.70 -1.47
C MET A 83 5.03 6.64 -1.58
N ILE A 84 5.15 7.88 -1.14
CA ILE A 84 4.07 8.87 -1.24
C ILE A 84 3.73 9.14 -2.72
N ALA A 85 4.72 9.31 -3.59
CA ALA A 85 4.49 9.50 -5.01
C ALA A 85 3.74 8.31 -5.65
N ASP A 86 4.10 7.07 -5.29
CA ASP A 86 3.41 5.87 -5.79
C ASP A 86 1.98 5.73 -5.23
N ILE A 87 1.72 6.23 -4.01
CA ILE A 87 0.37 6.33 -3.45
C ILE A 87 -0.45 7.39 -4.21
N GLU A 88 0.13 8.55 -4.48
CA GLU A 88 -0.52 9.63 -5.24
C GLU A 88 -0.81 9.24 -6.68
N ALA A 89 0.05 8.41 -7.28
CA ALA A 89 -0.17 7.80 -8.60
C ALA A 89 -1.21 6.67 -8.60
N GLY A 90 -1.77 6.30 -7.44
CA GLY A 90 -2.74 5.21 -7.29
C GLY A 90 -2.15 3.80 -7.45
N LEU A 91 -0.82 3.68 -7.52
CA LEU A 91 -0.12 2.39 -7.66
C LEU A 91 -0.12 1.62 -6.34
N VAL A 92 0.08 2.33 -5.23
CA VAL A 92 0.09 1.76 -3.88
C VAL A 92 -1.25 2.05 -3.21
N LYS A 93 -1.95 0.98 -2.80
CA LYS A 93 -3.21 1.08 -2.03
C LYS A 93 -3.06 0.68 -0.57
N ARG A 94 -1.93 0.07 -0.20
CA ARG A 94 -1.66 -0.41 1.16
C ARG A 94 -0.22 -0.10 1.56
N VAL A 95 -0.02 0.36 2.80
CA VAL A 95 1.30 0.55 3.40
C VAL A 95 1.40 -0.31 4.66
N ILE A 96 2.50 -1.04 4.81
CA ILE A 96 2.80 -1.86 5.99
C ILE A 96 4.13 -1.37 6.55
N ILE A 97 4.13 -1.10 7.85
CA ILE A 97 5.28 -0.65 8.63
C ILE A 97 5.40 -1.51 9.88
N LYS A 98 6.59 -1.57 10.48
CA LYS A 98 6.81 -2.31 11.73
C LYS A 98 6.07 -1.65 12.90
N ASP A 99 6.20 -0.33 13.01
CA ASP A 99 5.63 0.49 14.08
C ASP A 99 5.57 1.96 13.64
N MET A 100 4.79 2.78 14.34
CA MET A 100 4.54 4.18 13.96
C MET A 100 5.80 5.05 13.97
N SER A 101 6.83 4.69 14.76
CA SER A 101 8.09 5.43 14.77
C SER A 101 8.77 5.43 13.40
N ARG A 102 8.44 4.47 12.53
CA ARG A 102 8.98 4.38 11.16
C ARG A 102 8.43 5.48 10.27
N LEU A 103 7.14 5.83 10.39
CA LEU A 103 6.52 6.93 9.65
C LEU A 103 7.03 8.29 10.12
N GLY A 104 7.15 8.51 11.41
CA GLY A 104 7.65 9.77 11.95
C GLY A 104 7.58 9.79 13.46
N ARG A 105 8.41 10.64 14.08
CA ARG A 105 8.35 10.89 15.53
C ARG A 105 7.44 12.08 15.88
N ASP A 106 6.95 12.81 14.88
CA ASP A 106 5.95 13.87 15.03
C ASP A 106 4.53 13.31 14.81
N TYR A 107 3.80 13.15 15.93
CA TYR A 107 2.46 12.55 15.95
C TYR A 107 1.41 13.38 15.20
N LEU A 108 1.54 14.71 15.15
CA LEU A 108 0.57 15.57 14.46
C LEU A 108 0.65 15.34 12.94
N GLN A 109 1.88 15.26 12.43
CA GLN A 109 2.10 15.10 11.00
C GLN A 109 1.85 13.66 10.54
N VAL A 110 2.17 12.65 11.36
CA VAL A 110 1.75 11.25 11.12
C VAL A 110 0.22 11.16 11.08
N GLY A 111 -0.48 11.83 12.00
CA GLY A 111 -1.94 11.93 12.02
C GLY A 111 -2.51 12.46 10.70
N MET A 112 -1.98 13.57 10.20
CA MET A 112 -2.39 14.15 8.90
C MET A 112 -2.23 13.17 7.74
N TYR A 113 -1.12 12.43 7.67
CA TYR A 113 -0.91 11.44 6.61
C TYR A 113 -1.84 10.24 6.77
N THR A 114 -2.05 9.73 7.98
CA THR A 114 -2.98 8.62 8.20
C THR A 114 -4.40 9.00 7.84
N GLU A 115 -4.89 10.18 8.24
CA GLU A 115 -6.25 10.64 7.96
C GLU A 115 -6.44 10.97 6.46
N THR A 116 -5.47 11.64 5.85
CA THR A 116 -5.56 12.05 4.43
C THR A 116 -5.47 10.84 3.50
N LEU A 117 -4.54 9.91 3.76
CA LEU A 117 -4.37 8.71 2.95
C LEU A 117 -5.56 7.75 3.13
N TRP A 118 -6.05 7.56 4.35
CA TRP A 118 -7.21 6.70 4.62
C TRP A 118 -8.50 7.24 3.97
N THR A 119 -8.68 8.56 3.93
CA THR A 119 -9.88 9.18 3.31
C THR A 119 -9.83 9.14 1.79
N ARG A 120 -8.64 9.31 1.18
CA ARG A 120 -8.50 9.28 -0.29
C ARG A 120 -8.62 7.87 -0.86
N THR A 121 -8.09 6.85 -0.18
CA THR A 121 -8.28 5.45 -0.57
C THR A 121 -9.77 5.07 -0.57
N GLN A 122 -10.54 5.51 0.45
CA GLN A 122 -12.00 5.31 0.49
C GLN A 122 -12.73 6.01 -0.67
N LYS A 123 -12.35 7.24 -1.01
CA LYS A 123 -12.98 7.95 -2.15
C LYS A 123 -12.69 7.27 -3.49
N ALA A 124 -11.46 6.80 -3.72
CA ALA A 124 -11.11 6.09 -4.94
C ALA A 124 -11.95 4.81 -5.10
N ASP A 125 -12.17 4.06 -4.02
CA ASP A 125 -13.01 2.86 -4.05
C ASP A 125 -14.50 3.20 -4.26
N HIS A 126 -14.97 4.35 -3.77
CA HIS A 126 -16.37 4.80 -3.91
C HIS A 126 -16.68 5.44 -5.28
N GLU A 127 -15.73 6.14 -5.90
CA GLU A 127 -15.89 6.78 -7.21
C GLU A 127 -15.83 5.76 -8.36
N THR A 128 -15.08 4.65 -8.19
CA THR A 128 -15.12 3.52 -9.14
C THR A 128 -16.40 2.68 -9.06
N GLY A 129 -17.25 2.89 -8.04
CA GLY A 129 -18.51 2.16 -7.85
C GLY A 129 -19.77 2.92 -8.30
N ALA A 130 -19.65 4.14 -8.82
CA ALA A 130 -20.80 5.02 -9.09
C ALA A 130 -21.01 5.39 -10.57
N ALA A 131 -20.20 4.84 -11.48
CA ALA A 131 -20.27 5.16 -12.91
C ALA A 131 -20.82 4.01 -13.77
N ASP A 132 -21.78 3.23 -13.28
CA ASP A 132 -22.50 2.23 -14.10
C ASP A 132 -23.95 2.08 -13.59
N ASN A 133 -24.76 3.14 -13.70
CA ASN A 133 -26.22 2.99 -13.78
C ASN A 133 -26.90 4.31 -14.21
N LYS A 134 -26.91 4.60 -15.52
CA LYS A 134 -27.97 5.36 -16.19
C LYS A 134 -28.11 4.90 -17.63
#